data_AF-A0AAC9W189-F1
#
_entry.id   AF-A0AAC9W189-F1
#
_cell.length_a   1.000
_cell.length_b   1.000
_cell.length_c   1.000
_cell.angle_alpha   90.00
_cell.angle_beta   90.00
_cell.angle_gamma   90.00
#
_symmetry.space_group_name_H-M   'P 1'
#
loop_
_entity.id
_entity.type
_entity.pdbx_description
1 polymer ?
#
loop_
_entity_poly.entity_id
_entity_poly.type
_entity_poly.pdbx_seq_one_letter_code
_entity_poly.pdbx_strand_id
1 'polypeptide(L)'
;MEKQDQKIKSHHENETIQYAEVLINSKSNENKNPHKEENVQYIEINKNHYENKVQEKNPAYFFIAPKELDPLTPNQLIKKAASDISVQEQKRGVMHLAKTVFANPSQLDSKLKQINDDVTLGKVLSNTVQNSPEAISELAGSKIFGIIKSPKRRAAEKHISQLSQEIEKYADTVEDSMKRVIKHHNAKNKRLVQPVKMLSVETQRILDLPKDLRNEILQNQDNSKLKSELASFLHQMNCRFSREEKIMLKAGNCKMLAGSMEISKEKAENIINTFHDVKDLYYNIPIDKTPYKIEISQTS
;
A
#
# COMPACT_ATOMS: atom_id res chain seq x y z
N MET A 1 -9.45 62.22 1.72
CA MET A 1 -9.23 62.18 3.18
C MET A 1 -9.58 60.76 3.63
N GLU A 2 -8.64 59.81 3.70
CA GLU A 2 -7.64 59.61 4.79
C GLU A 2 -8.31 59.52 6.17
N LYS A 3 -8.16 58.51 7.03
CA LYS A 3 -7.10 57.52 7.31
C LYS A 3 -7.72 56.26 7.96
N GLN A 4 -7.31 55.05 7.58
CA GLN A 4 -6.38 54.15 8.31
C GLN A 4 -6.78 53.77 9.74
N ASP A 5 -7.02 52.48 9.96
CA ASP A 5 -6.41 51.76 11.07
C ASP A 5 -6.15 50.28 10.70
N GLN A 6 -4.87 49.93 10.70
CA GLN A 6 -4.35 48.57 10.61
C GLN A 6 -4.25 47.98 12.03
N LYS A 7 -4.61 46.70 12.18
CA LYS A 7 -3.96 45.86 13.20
C LYS A 7 -3.75 44.44 12.67
N ILE A 8 -2.48 44.12 12.49
CA ILE A 8 -1.90 42.82 12.13
C ILE A 8 -1.81 41.94 13.38
N LYS A 9 -2.19 40.66 13.25
CA LYS A 9 -1.58 39.44 13.84
C LYS A 9 -2.58 38.29 13.68
N SER A 10 -2.26 37.05 13.32
CA SER A 10 -1.06 36.36 12.85
C SER A 10 -1.48 34.88 12.75
N HIS A 11 -1.06 34.18 11.69
CA HIS A 11 -0.91 32.72 11.61
C HIS A 11 -2.02 31.81 12.18
N HIS A 12 -2.85 31.28 11.29
CA HIS A 12 -3.43 29.93 11.41
C HIS A 12 -3.32 29.20 10.07
N GLU A 13 -2.08 29.02 9.61
CA GLU A 13 -1.70 27.95 8.68
C GLU A 13 -0.61 27.19 9.41
N ASN A 14 -0.97 26.13 10.14
CA ASN A 14 -0.10 25.04 10.62
C ASN A 14 -0.88 24.12 11.59
N GLU A 15 -1.87 23.39 11.08
CA GLU A 15 -2.38 22.16 11.73
C GLU A 15 -2.64 21.07 10.68
N THR A 16 -1.76 20.99 9.68
CA THR A 16 -1.71 19.86 8.76
C THR A 16 -0.42 19.11 9.07
N ILE A 17 -0.50 18.09 9.93
CA ILE A 17 0.36 16.90 10.05
C ILE A 17 0.04 16.29 11.43
N GLN A 18 -0.74 15.20 11.47
CA GLN A 18 -0.60 14.05 12.38
C GLN A 18 -1.81 13.13 12.26
N TYR A 19 -1.87 12.31 11.20
CA TYR A 19 -2.78 11.14 11.18
C TYR A 19 -2.11 9.87 10.62
N ALA A 20 -0.78 9.82 10.56
CA ALA A 20 -0.07 8.62 10.09
C ALA A 20 0.84 7.93 11.12
N GLU A 21 1.06 8.49 12.32
CA GLU A 21 2.02 7.92 13.29
C GLU A 21 1.43 7.48 14.64
N VAL A 22 0.14 7.72 14.92
CA VAL A 22 -0.44 7.36 16.23
C VAL A 22 -0.84 5.88 16.34
N LEU A 23 -0.94 5.13 15.22
CA LEU A 23 -1.42 3.73 15.24
C LEU A 23 -0.36 2.67 15.56
N ILE A 24 0.89 3.04 15.87
CA ILE A 24 1.96 2.08 16.20
C ILE A 24 2.31 2.05 17.71
N ASN A 25 1.90 3.05 18.51
CA ASN A 25 2.37 3.17 19.90
C ASN A 25 1.35 2.86 21.02
N SER A 26 0.22 2.20 20.74
CA SER A 26 -0.77 1.86 21.77
C SER A 26 -0.71 0.40 22.27
N LYS A 27 0.43 -0.28 22.14
CA LYS A 27 0.65 -1.61 22.76
C LYS A 27 2.01 -1.76 23.44
N SER A 28 2.22 -1.01 24.52
CA SER A 28 3.14 -1.43 25.59
C SER A 28 3.08 -0.42 26.75
N ASN A 29 2.39 -0.76 27.83
CA ASN A 29 2.74 -0.28 29.16
C ASN A 29 2.07 -1.13 30.25
N GLU A 30 2.75 -2.19 30.66
CA GLU A 30 2.73 -2.63 32.06
C GLU A 30 4.18 -2.82 32.55
N ASN A 31 4.57 -1.89 33.44
CA ASN A 31 5.48 -2.04 34.58
C ASN A 31 7.02 -2.19 34.42
N LYS A 32 7.70 -1.09 34.85
CA LYS A 32 8.90 -0.95 35.71
C LYS A 32 10.30 -0.68 35.10
N ASN A 33 10.74 0.55 35.41
CA ASN A 33 12.05 1.04 35.88
C ASN A 33 12.87 1.92 34.90
N PRO A 34 13.38 3.10 35.33
CA PRO A 34 13.97 4.12 34.47
C PRO A 34 15.49 4.02 34.46
N HIS A 35 16.06 3.79 33.27
CA HIS A 35 17.36 4.28 32.80
C HIS A 35 17.78 3.41 31.63
N LYS A 36 17.49 3.88 30.42
CA LYS A 36 18.32 3.61 29.25
C LYS A 36 18.02 4.69 28.21
N GLU A 37 19.08 5.43 27.91
CA GLU A 37 19.15 6.41 26.83
C GLU A 37 18.80 5.72 25.51
N GLU A 38 17.71 6.14 24.87
CA GLU A 38 17.47 5.87 23.47
C GLU A 38 17.78 7.14 22.67
N ASN A 39 18.95 7.11 22.05
CA ASN A 39 19.40 8.04 21.02
C ASN A 39 18.35 8.11 19.91
N VAL A 40 17.60 9.21 19.86
CA VAL A 40 16.83 9.59 18.66
C VAL A 40 17.84 10.13 17.65
N GLN A 41 18.36 9.24 16.82
CA GLN A 41 19.19 9.62 15.69
C GLN A 41 18.30 10.24 14.61
N TYR A 42 18.26 11.57 14.57
CA TYR A 42 17.75 12.32 13.44
C TYR A 42 18.58 11.93 12.21
N ILE A 43 17.96 11.28 11.22
CA ILE A 43 18.56 11.17 9.90
C ILE A 43 18.36 12.53 9.23
N GLU A 44 19.38 13.38 9.35
CA GLU A 44 19.57 14.54 8.51
C GLU A 44 19.78 14.01 7.07
N ILE A 45 18.72 14.07 6.25
CA ILE A 45 18.81 13.70 4.84
C ILE A 45 19.64 14.78 4.15
N ASN A 46 20.92 14.46 4.04
CA ASN A 46 21.97 15.04 3.23
C ASN A 46 21.46 15.98 2.11
N LYS A 47 21.66 17.30 2.29
CA LYS A 47 21.35 18.37 1.32
C LYS A 47 22.02 18.17 -0.05
N ASN A 48 23.00 17.28 -0.15
CA ASN A 48 23.75 16.98 -1.38
C ASN A 48 22.97 16.11 -2.40
N HIS A 49 21.73 15.69 -2.09
CA HIS A 49 20.86 14.97 -3.05
C HIS A 49 20.04 15.89 -3.98
N TYR A 50 20.05 17.21 -3.76
CA TYR A 50 19.27 18.15 -4.56
C TYR A 50 19.94 18.59 -5.88
N GLU A 51 21.24 18.39 -6.04
CA GLU A 51 21.94 18.78 -7.27
C GLU A 51 21.83 17.73 -8.41
N ASN A 52 21.52 16.46 -8.11
CA ASN A 52 21.34 15.42 -9.13
C ASN A 52 19.92 15.34 -9.72
N LYS A 53 18.92 16.05 -9.16
CA LYS A 53 17.53 16.03 -9.65
C LYS A 53 17.27 16.87 -10.91
N VAL A 54 18.22 17.72 -11.31
CA VAL A 54 18.03 18.60 -12.47
C VAL A 54 18.25 17.86 -13.80
N GLN A 55 19.01 16.75 -13.81
CA GLN A 55 19.22 15.95 -15.03
C GLN A 55 18.16 14.84 -15.23
N GLU A 56 17.49 14.37 -14.18
CA GLU A 56 16.50 13.27 -14.24
C GLU A 56 15.08 13.68 -14.66
N LYS A 57 14.84 14.92 -15.10
CA LYS A 57 13.53 15.36 -15.62
C LYS A 57 13.45 15.45 -17.14
N ASN A 58 14.49 15.03 -17.87
CA ASN A 58 14.41 14.97 -19.33
C ASN A 58 13.69 13.67 -19.77
N PRO A 59 12.50 13.76 -20.42
CA PRO A 59 11.75 12.58 -20.88
C PRO A 59 12.53 11.72 -21.88
N ALA A 60 13.60 12.24 -22.50
CA ALA A 60 14.46 11.50 -23.42
C ALA A 60 15.29 10.39 -22.76
N TYR A 61 15.37 10.32 -21.43
CA TYR A 61 16.24 9.37 -20.71
C TYR A 61 15.53 8.11 -20.19
N PHE A 62 14.19 8.07 -20.24
CA PHE A 62 13.41 6.97 -19.69
C PHE A 62 12.62 6.22 -20.74
N PHE A 63 12.74 4.90 -20.72
CA PHE A 63 11.86 3.99 -21.42
C PHE A 63 10.45 4.01 -20.80
N ILE A 64 10.39 3.99 -19.47
CA ILE A 64 9.16 4.20 -18.70
C ILE A 64 9.43 5.23 -17.62
N ALA A 65 8.77 6.39 -17.75
CA ALA A 65 8.89 7.48 -16.81
C ALA A 65 8.35 7.09 -15.42
N PRO A 66 8.93 7.66 -14.34
CA PRO A 66 8.38 7.51 -13.01
C PRO A 66 7.00 8.18 -12.93
N LYS A 67 6.08 7.59 -12.17
CA LYS A 67 4.74 8.13 -11.91
C LYS A 67 4.50 8.13 -10.40
N GLU A 68 4.30 9.31 -9.83
CA GLU A 68 3.84 9.45 -8.45
C GLU A 68 2.31 9.34 -8.41
N LEU A 69 1.80 8.70 -7.36
CA LEU A 69 0.38 8.72 -7.04
C LEU A 69 0.08 9.88 -6.11
N ASP A 70 -1.10 10.47 -6.27
CA ASP A 70 -1.63 11.40 -5.28
C ASP A 70 -1.71 10.72 -3.91
N PRO A 71 -1.35 11.43 -2.83
CA PRO A 71 -1.50 10.91 -1.48
C PRO A 71 -2.93 10.46 -1.20
N LEU A 72 -3.07 9.37 -0.45
CA LEU A 72 -4.37 8.87 -0.05
C LEU A 72 -5.03 9.86 0.92
N THR A 73 -6.16 10.43 0.52
CA THR A 73 -6.94 11.31 1.41
C THR A 73 -7.65 10.50 2.51
N PRO A 74 -7.95 11.10 3.68
CA PRO A 74 -8.70 10.42 4.74
C PRO A 74 -10.03 9.84 4.25
N ASN A 75 -10.79 10.60 3.46
CA ASN A 75 -12.08 10.12 2.92
C ASN A 75 -11.92 8.93 1.97
N GLN A 76 -10.87 8.90 1.14
CA GLN A 76 -10.60 7.76 0.27
C GLN A 76 -10.18 6.53 1.08
N LEU A 77 -9.38 6.71 2.13
CA LEU A 77 -8.98 5.65 3.05
C LEU A 77 -10.21 5.02 3.70
N ILE A 78 -11.04 5.85 4.35
CA ILE A 78 -12.26 5.42 5.04
C ILE A 78 -13.21 4.71 4.08
N LYS A 79 -13.46 5.29 2.90
CA LYS A 79 -14.34 4.69 1.89
C LYS A 79 -13.84 3.33 1.41
N LYS A 80 -12.54 3.20 1.12
CA LYS A 80 -11.95 1.92 0.70
C LYS A 80 -11.98 0.90 1.83
N ALA A 81 -11.60 1.31 3.04
CA ALA A 81 -11.57 0.43 4.19
C ALA A 81 -12.96 -0.10 4.55
N ALA A 82 -13.97 0.78 4.57
CA ALA A 82 -15.35 0.40 4.82
C ALA A 82 -15.94 -0.50 3.72
N SER A 83 -15.46 -0.42 2.48
CA SER A 83 -15.90 -1.29 1.38
C SER A 83 -15.31 -2.71 1.42
N ASP A 84 -14.35 -2.98 2.31
CA ASP A 84 -13.78 -4.30 2.49
C ASP A 84 -14.86 -5.31 2.92
N ILE A 85 -14.81 -6.51 2.33
CA ILE A 85 -15.83 -7.54 2.52
C ILE A 85 -15.93 -7.94 4.00
N SER A 86 -14.80 -8.08 4.69
CA SER A 86 -14.78 -8.47 6.10
C SER A 86 -15.39 -7.37 6.98
N VAL A 87 -15.14 -6.10 6.67
CA VAL A 87 -15.80 -4.98 7.38
C VAL A 87 -17.32 -5.02 7.18
N GLN A 88 -17.78 -5.30 5.97
CA GLN A 88 -19.22 -5.40 5.67
C GLN A 88 -19.87 -6.61 6.34
N GLU A 89 -19.19 -7.75 6.41
CA GLU A 89 -19.65 -8.92 7.15
C GLU A 89 -19.75 -8.64 8.65
N GLN A 90 -18.72 -8.03 9.22
CA GLN A 90 -18.69 -7.66 10.63
C GLN A 90 -19.79 -6.64 10.97
N LYS A 91 -20.05 -5.68 10.08
CA LYS A 91 -21.19 -4.76 10.19
C LYS A 91 -22.51 -5.50 10.26
N ARG A 92 -22.73 -6.50 9.39
CA ARG A 92 -23.96 -7.31 9.40
C ARG A 92 -24.12 -8.08 10.70
N GLY A 93 -23.03 -8.61 11.26
CA GLY A 93 -23.01 -9.25 12.59
C GLY A 93 -23.51 -8.32 13.68
N VAL A 94 -22.99 -7.09 13.73
CA VAL A 94 -23.45 -6.05 14.66
C VAL A 94 -24.92 -5.73 14.47
N MET A 95 -25.37 -5.52 13.22
CA MET A 95 -26.78 -5.21 12.92
C MET A 95 -27.73 -6.35 13.34
N HIS A 96 -27.31 -7.61 13.15
CA HIS A 96 -28.08 -8.78 13.54
C HIS A 96 -28.27 -8.81 15.07
N LEU A 97 -27.21 -8.59 15.83
CA LEU A 97 -27.26 -8.57 17.30
C LEU A 97 -28.01 -7.33 17.82
N ALA A 98 -27.86 -6.17 17.17
CA ALA A 98 -28.61 -4.96 17.50
C ALA A 98 -30.13 -5.16 17.35
N LYS A 99 -30.58 -5.93 16.35
CA LYS A 99 -31.98 -6.33 16.22
C LYS A 99 -32.47 -7.13 17.43
N THR A 100 -31.64 -8.02 17.97
CA THR A 100 -31.98 -8.82 19.16
C THR A 100 -31.99 -7.98 20.44
N VAL A 101 -30.99 -7.13 20.63
CA VAL A 101 -30.80 -6.33 21.84
C VAL A 101 -31.74 -5.13 21.91
N PHE A 102 -31.91 -4.39 20.81
CA PHE A 102 -32.66 -3.12 20.76
C PHE A 102 -33.93 -3.18 19.91
N ALA A 103 -34.30 -4.35 19.37
CA ALA A 103 -35.40 -4.50 18.41
C ALA A 103 -35.26 -3.67 17.12
N ASN A 104 -34.10 -3.06 16.88
CA ASN A 104 -33.80 -2.20 15.74
C ASN A 104 -32.40 -2.53 15.18
N PRO A 105 -32.29 -3.16 13.98
CA PRO A 105 -31.01 -3.49 13.37
C PRO A 105 -30.15 -2.27 13.02
N SER A 106 -30.77 -1.11 12.79
CA SER A 106 -30.10 0.13 12.40
C SER A 106 -29.76 1.04 13.58
N GLN A 107 -30.03 0.60 14.82
CA GLN A 107 -29.82 1.42 16.02
C GLN A 107 -28.38 1.95 16.14
N LEU A 108 -27.41 1.20 15.64
CA LEU A 108 -25.99 1.53 15.74
C LEU A 108 -25.39 2.12 14.45
N ASP A 109 -26.16 2.31 13.37
CA ASP A 109 -25.61 2.70 12.06
C ASP A 109 -24.79 4.00 12.11
N SER A 110 -25.29 5.03 12.80
CA SER A 110 -24.55 6.29 12.95
C SER A 110 -23.28 6.13 13.77
N LYS A 111 -23.28 5.24 14.77
CA LYS A 111 -22.12 4.99 15.62
C LYS A 111 -21.06 4.17 14.89
N LEU A 112 -21.47 3.19 14.09
CA LEU A 112 -20.56 2.45 13.21
C LEU A 112 -19.92 3.35 12.15
N LYS A 113 -20.64 4.36 11.64
CA LYS A 113 -20.03 5.39 10.77
C LYS A 113 -18.96 6.19 11.52
N GLN A 114 -19.24 6.63 12.76
CA GLN A 114 -18.24 7.33 13.58
C GLN A 114 -17.00 6.46 13.84
N ILE A 115 -17.17 5.15 14.02
CA ILE A 115 -16.03 4.20 14.16
C ILE A 115 -15.19 4.14 12.87
N ASN A 116 -15.82 4.29 11.70
CA ASN A 116 -15.07 4.36 10.45
C ASN A 116 -14.22 5.62 10.34
N ASP A 117 -14.63 6.70 10.99
CA ASP A 117 -13.88 7.96 11.05
C ASP A 117 -12.80 7.91 12.15
N ASP A 118 -13.11 7.29 13.29
CA ASP A 118 -12.22 7.08 14.43
C ASP A 118 -12.45 5.71 15.08
N VAL A 119 -11.53 4.77 14.82
CA VAL A 119 -11.60 3.38 15.31
C VAL A 119 -11.57 3.27 16.84
N THR A 120 -11.03 4.27 17.56
CA THR A 120 -10.95 4.24 19.03
C THR A 120 -12.34 4.31 19.68
N LEU A 121 -13.32 4.89 18.97
CA LEU A 121 -14.72 4.92 19.39
C LEU A 121 -15.34 3.52 19.45
N GLY A 122 -14.73 2.52 18.81
CA GLY A 122 -15.15 1.13 18.88
C GLY A 122 -15.13 0.60 20.31
N LYS A 123 -14.05 0.86 21.05
CA LYS A 123 -13.94 0.43 22.45
C LYS A 123 -14.91 1.18 23.35
N VAL A 124 -15.09 2.47 23.13
CA VAL A 124 -16.04 3.31 23.87
C VAL A 124 -17.47 2.79 23.68
N LEU A 125 -17.87 2.52 22.44
CA LEU A 125 -19.20 1.99 22.13
C LEU A 125 -19.40 0.59 22.69
N SER A 126 -18.41 -0.30 22.53
CA SER A 126 -18.43 -1.65 23.10
C SER A 126 -18.64 -1.61 24.62
N ASN A 127 -17.87 -0.79 25.34
CA ASN A 127 -18.00 -0.62 26.79
C ASN A 127 -19.36 -0.04 27.19
N THR A 128 -19.90 0.88 26.39
CA THR A 128 -21.24 1.46 26.65
C THR A 128 -22.32 0.40 26.48
N VAL A 129 -22.26 -0.41 25.42
CA VAL A 129 -23.18 -1.55 25.24
C VAL A 129 -23.06 -2.53 26.40
N GLN A 130 -21.84 -2.88 26.83
CA GLN A 130 -21.62 -3.88 27.88
C GLN A 130 -22.14 -3.45 29.25
N ASN A 131 -21.96 -2.18 29.60
CA ASN A 131 -22.19 -1.69 30.97
C ASN A 131 -23.49 -0.90 31.11
N SER A 132 -23.90 -0.18 30.06
CA SER A 132 -25.03 0.74 30.07
C SER A 132 -25.78 0.76 28.72
N PRO A 133 -26.29 -0.39 28.23
CA PRO A 133 -26.91 -0.47 26.91
C PRO A 133 -28.15 0.43 26.76
N GLU A 134 -28.87 0.69 27.86
CA GLU A 134 -30.03 1.59 27.88
C GLU A 134 -29.65 3.07 27.64
N ALA A 135 -28.38 3.44 27.79
CA ALA A 135 -27.88 4.76 27.38
C ALA A 135 -27.82 4.93 25.85
N ILE A 136 -27.92 3.82 25.09
CA ILE A 136 -27.95 3.81 23.62
C ILE A 136 -29.40 3.75 23.13
N SER A 137 -30.19 2.82 23.67
CA SER A 137 -31.60 2.62 23.33
C SER A 137 -32.27 1.67 24.30
N GLU A 138 -33.60 1.69 24.35
CA GLU A 138 -34.36 0.74 25.15
C GLU A 138 -34.08 -0.71 24.72
N LEU A 139 -33.89 -1.59 25.70
CA LEU A 139 -33.76 -3.02 25.45
C LEU A 139 -35.07 -3.61 24.96
N ALA A 140 -34.95 -4.49 23.96
CA ALA A 140 -36.05 -5.21 23.36
C ALA A 140 -36.91 -5.95 24.40
N GLY A 141 -38.23 -5.84 24.28
CA GLY A 141 -39.18 -6.49 25.21
C GLY A 141 -39.39 -5.71 26.50
N SER A 142 -40.15 -6.28 27.43
CA SER A 142 -40.66 -5.57 28.60
C SER A 142 -40.25 -6.23 29.91
N LYS A 143 -40.27 -5.40 30.97
CA LYS A 143 -39.99 -5.78 32.35
C LYS A 143 -41.09 -5.21 33.25
N ILE A 144 -41.92 -6.08 33.83
CA ILE A 144 -43.01 -5.67 34.72
C ILE A 144 -42.50 -5.68 36.17
N PHE A 145 -42.72 -4.58 36.90
CA PHE A 145 -42.29 -4.37 38.30
C PHE A 145 -40.80 -4.68 38.56
N GLY A 146 -39.93 -4.54 37.56
CA GLY A 146 -38.50 -4.79 37.76
C GLY A 146 -38.12 -6.26 37.97
N ILE A 147 -39.05 -7.21 37.87
CA ILE A 147 -38.80 -8.64 38.17
C ILE A 147 -39.22 -9.55 37.02
N ILE A 148 -40.41 -9.35 36.45
CA ILE A 148 -40.95 -10.24 35.44
C ILE A 148 -40.48 -9.79 34.06
N LYS A 149 -39.53 -10.52 33.48
CA LYS A 149 -38.95 -10.27 32.15
C LYS A 149 -39.63 -11.10 31.07
N SER A 150 -40.05 -10.46 29.98
CA SER A 150 -40.55 -11.17 28.80
C SER A 150 -39.44 -12.02 28.14
N PRO A 151 -39.77 -13.06 27.33
CA PRO A 151 -38.77 -13.84 26.62
C PRO A 151 -37.84 -12.98 25.75
N LYS A 152 -38.39 -11.95 25.09
CA LYS A 152 -37.63 -10.98 24.29
C LYS A 152 -36.65 -10.18 25.14
N ARG A 153 -37.04 -9.75 26.35
CA ARG A 153 -36.16 -9.06 27.30
C ARG A 153 -35.01 -9.96 27.78
N ARG A 154 -35.30 -11.22 28.11
CA ARG A 154 -34.26 -12.20 28.49
C ARG A 154 -33.26 -12.44 27.35
N ALA A 155 -33.75 -12.54 26.12
CA ALA A 155 -32.89 -12.70 24.95
C ALA A 155 -32.01 -11.46 24.71
N ALA A 156 -32.58 -10.25 24.81
CA ALA A 156 -31.84 -9.01 24.68
C ALA A 156 -30.67 -8.94 25.67
N GLU A 157 -30.95 -9.16 26.95
CA GLU A 157 -29.94 -9.10 28.01
C GLU A 157 -28.82 -10.15 27.81
N LYS A 158 -29.17 -11.37 27.38
CA LYS A 158 -28.20 -12.45 27.13
C LYS A 158 -27.22 -12.11 26.00
N HIS A 159 -27.64 -11.32 25.01
CA HIS A 159 -26.82 -11.00 23.83
C HIS A 159 -26.04 -9.68 23.95
N ILE A 160 -26.16 -8.94 25.07
CA ILE A 160 -25.42 -7.68 25.29
C ILE A 160 -23.91 -7.90 25.13
N SER A 161 -23.37 -8.92 25.82
CA SER A 161 -21.92 -9.15 25.79
C SER A 161 -21.43 -9.57 24.40
N GLN A 162 -22.23 -10.38 23.70
CA GLN A 162 -21.93 -10.73 22.32
C GLN A 162 -21.96 -9.50 21.39
N LEU A 163 -22.94 -8.61 21.55
CA LEU A 163 -23.02 -7.36 20.77
C LEU A 163 -21.82 -6.45 21.03
N SER A 164 -21.41 -6.30 22.29
CA SER A 164 -20.21 -5.55 22.67
C SER A 164 -18.95 -6.11 22.00
N GLN A 165 -18.72 -7.42 22.08
CA GLN A 165 -17.59 -8.07 21.42
C GLN A 165 -17.62 -7.88 19.90
N GLU A 166 -18.80 -7.95 19.29
CA GLU A 166 -18.95 -7.82 17.84
C GLU A 166 -18.65 -6.40 17.34
N ILE A 167 -18.92 -5.38 18.17
CA ILE A 167 -18.56 -3.98 17.92
C ILE A 167 -17.04 -3.77 18.03
N GLU A 168 -16.39 -4.40 19.02
CA GLU A 168 -14.93 -4.33 19.15
C GLU A 168 -14.25 -4.96 17.94
N LYS A 169 -14.68 -6.16 17.54
CA LYS A 169 -14.22 -6.81 16.30
C LYS A 169 -14.48 -5.97 15.05
N TYR A 170 -15.60 -5.24 15.00
CA TYR A 170 -15.87 -4.30 13.90
C TYR A 170 -14.80 -3.23 13.80
N ALA A 171 -14.46 -2.58 14.92
CA ALA A 171 -13.42 -1.56 14.96
C ALA A 171 -12.04 -2.12 14.58
N ASP A 172 -11.67 -3.28 15.12
CA ASP A 172 -10.41 -3.97 14.77
C ASP A 172 -10.35 -4.28 13.27
N THR A 173 -11.45 -4.79 12.70
CA THR A 173 -11.52 -5.13 11.27
C THR A 173 -11.41 -3.88 10.38
N VAL A 174 -12.00 -2.76 10.80
CA VAL A 174 -11.86 -1.46 10.11
C VAL A 174 -10.41 -1.00 10.17
N GLU A 175 -9.76 -1.06 11.33
CA GLU A 175 -8.36 -0.67 11.51
C GLU A 175 -7.42 -1.49 10.61
N ASP A 176 -7.59 -2.82 10.61
CA ASP A 176 -6.81 -3.71 9.76
C ASP A 176 -7.05 -3.45 8.27
N SER A 177 -8.30 -3.16 7.90
CA SER A 177 -8.66 -2.78 6.53
C SER A 177 -7.96 -1.47 6.12
N MET A 178 -7.95 -0.46 6.98
CA MET A 178 -7.21 0.79 6.74
C MET A 178 -5.70 0.53 6.56
N LYS A 179 -5.09 -0.27 7.44
CA LYS A 179 -3.68 -0.65 7.34
C LYS A 179 -3.37 -1.35 6.01
N ARG A 180 -4.24 -2.26 5.55
CA ARG A 180 -4.10 -2.92 4.24
C ARG A 180 -4.19 -1.93 3.08
N VAL A 181 -5.14 -1.00 3.12
CA VAL A 181 -5.29 0.03 2.07
C VAL A 181 -4.05 0.90 1.98
N ILE A 182 -3.52 1.38 3.11
CA ILE A 182 -2.29 2.20 3.16
C ILE A 182 -1.11 1.40 2.63
N LYS A 183 -0.91 0.17 3.11
CA LYS A 183 0.18 -0.71 2.67
C LYS A 183 0.14 -0.95 1.17
N HIS A 184 -1.04 -1.22 0.61
CA HIS A 184 -1.22 -1.44 -0.82
C HIS A 184 -0.94 -0.17 -1.63
N HIS A 185 -1.46 0.98 -1.19
CA HIS A 185 -1.22 2.27 -1.84
C HIS A 185 0.28 2.61 -1.85
N ASN A 186 0.98 2.45 -0.72
CA ASN A 186 2.41 2.71 -0.60
C ASN A 186 3.24 1.75 -1.46
N ALA A 187 2.91 0.46 -1.46
CA ALA A 187 3.57 -0.52 -2.31
C ALA A 187 3.37 -0.22 -3.80
N LYS A 188 2.16 0.21 -4.19
CA LYS A 188 1.87 0.66 -5.55
C LYS A 188 2.70 1.89 -5.89
N ASN A 189 2.70 2.93 -5.04
CA ASN A 189 3.46 4.15 -5.28
C ASN A 189 4.97 3.85 -5.39
N LYS A 190 5.55 3.10 -4.44
CA LYS A 190 6.96 2.68 -4.44
C LYS A 190 7.39 2.04 -5.75
N ARG A 191 6.49 1.25 -6.36
CA ARG A 191 6.70 0.64 -7.66
C ARG A 191 6.59 1.64 -8.82
N LEU A 192 5.58 2.49 -8.82
CA LEU A 192 5.32 3.42 -9.94
C LEU A 192 6.38 4.53 -10.03
N VAL A 193 6.99 4.93 -8.90
CA VAL A 193 8.09 5.91 -8.88
C VAL A 193 9.41 5.35 -9.39
N GLN A 194 9.54 4.03 -9.56
CA GLN A 194 10.74 3.46 -10.17
C GLN A 194 10.74 3.80 -11.68
N PRO A 195 11.75 4.48 -12.21
CA PRO A 195 11.88 4.62 -13.64
C PRO A 195 12.37 3.30 -14.27
N VAL A 196 12.11 3.15 -15.57
CA VAL A 196 12.89 2.24 -16.42
C VAL A 196 13.70 3.10 -17.37
N LYS A 197 15.03 3.03 -17.24
CA LYS A 197 15.96 3.80 -18.07
C LYS A 197 15.95 3.30 -19.51
N MET A 198 16.20 4.20 -20.46
CA MET A 198 16.51 3.80 -21.82
C MET A 198 17.78 2.93 -21.83
N LEU A 199 17.82 1.99 -22.77
CA LEU A 199 19.05 1.25 -23.09
C LEU A 199 20.04 2.22 -23.76
N SER A 200 21.33 1.94 -23.59
CA SER A 200 22.39 2.64 -24.31
C SER A 200 22.21 2.51 -25.82
N VAL A 201 22.77 3.48 -26.55
CA VAL A 201 22.73 3.48 -28.01
C VAL A 201 23.42 2.23 -28.57
N GLU A 202 24.51 1.79 -27.95
CA GLU A 202 25.21 0.56 -28.31
C GLU A 202 24.33 -0.68 -28.12
N THR A 203 23.66 -0.81 -26.97
CA THR A 203 22.77 -1.94 -26.71
C THR A 203 21.56 -1.93 -27.63
N GLN A 204 20.98 -0.76 -27.91
CA GLN A 204 19.88 -0.65 -28.87
C GLN A 204 20.32 -1.06 -30.29
N ARG A 205 21.49 -0.62 -30.74
CA ARG A 205 22.05 -1.06 -32.04
C ARG A 205 22.18 -2.58 -32.11
N ILE A 206 22.65 -3.23 -31.04
CA ILE A 206 22.74 -4.70 -31.00
C ILE A 206 21.35 -5.35 -31.08
N LEU A 207 20.36 -4.78 -30.39
CA LEU A 207 18.97 -5.26 -30.47
C LEU A 207 18.36 -5.04 -31.85
N ASP A 208 18.78 -4.03 -32.62
CA ASP A 208 18.25 -3.79 -33.96
C ASP A 208 18.89 -4.70 -35.03
N LEU A 209 19.99 -5.40 -34.70
CA LEU A 209 20.65 -6.31 -35.63
C LEU A 209 19.84 -7.60 -35.89
N PRO A 210 19.97 -8.20 -37.08
CA PRO A 210 19.53 -9.57 -37.34
C PRO A 210 20.12 -10.58 -36.36
N LYS A 211 19.37 -11.64 -36.02
CA LYS A 211 19.74 -12.64 -35.00
C LYS A 211 21.11 -13.27 -35.23
N ASP A 212 21.48 -13.54 -36.48
CA ASP A 212 22.76 -14.18 -36.82
C ASP A 212 23.95 -13.27 -36.46
N LEU A 213 23.83 -11.97 -36.74
CA LEU A 213 24.83 -10.97 -36.38
C LEU A 213 24.87 -10.71 -34.87
N ARG A 214 23.73 -10.77 -34.17
CA ARG A 214 23.71 -10.72 -32.69
C ARG A 214 24.56 -11.84 -32.11
N ASN A 215 24.36 -13.08 -32.59
CA ASN A 215 25.11 -14.23 -32.09
C ASN A 215 26.61 -14.11 -32.34
N GLU A 216 27.03 -13.61 -33.50
CA GLU A 216 28.45 -13.37 -33.79
C GLU A 216 29.09 -12.40 -32.79
N ILE A 217 28.43 -11.27 -32.50
CA ILE A 217 28.89 -10.30 -31.49
C ILE A 217 28.96 -10.94 -30.10
N LEU A 218 27.94 -11.75 -29.75
CA LEU A 218 27.88 -12.42 -28.46
C LEU A 218 29.01 -13.45 -28.23
N GLN A 219 29.51 -14.08 -29.30
CA GLN A 219 30.58 -15.09 -29.21
C GLN A 219 31.99 -14.48 -29.27
N ASN A 220 32.14 -13.31 -29.91
CA ASN A 220 33.46 -12.80 -30.29
C ASN A 220 33.94 -11.59 -29.46
N GLN A 221 33.16 -11.13 -28.46
CA GLN A 221 33.50 -9.95 -27.64
C GLN A 221 33.24 -10.17 -26.15
N ASP A 222 33.90 -9.37 -25.30
CA ASP A 222 33.54 -9.27 -23.88
C ASP A 222 32.19 -8.56 -23.76
N ASN A 223 31.18 -9.33 -23.34
CA ASN A 223 29.80 -8.89 -23.19
C ASN A 223 29.43 -8.56 -21.74
N SER A 224 30.40 -8.43 -20.83
CA SER A 224 30.16 -8.15 -19.40
C SER A 224 29.32 -6.88 -19.20
N LYS A 225 29.67 -5.79 -19.90
CA LYS A 225 28.93 -4.51 -19.85
C LYS A 225 27.51 -4.66 -20.38
N LEU A 226 27.35 -5.25 -21.56
CA LEU A 226 26.04 -5.53 -22.17
C LEU A 226 25.17 -6.37 -21.23
N LYS A 227 25.71 -7.48 -20.72
CA LYS A 227 25.01 -8.39 -19.79
C LYS A 227 24.55 -7.65 -18.52
N SER A 228 25.40 -6.78 -17.97
CA SER A 228 25.05 -5.98 -16.78
C SER A 228 23.92 -4.99 -17.07
N GLU A 229 23.93 -4.36 -18.26
CA GLU A 229 22.91 -3.42 -18.68
C GLU A 229 21.56 -4.10 -18.90
N LEU A 230 21.53 -5.22 -19.62
CA LEU A 230 20.32 -6.02 -19.85
C LEU A 230 19.76 -6.57 -18.53
N ALA A 231 20.61 -7.05 -17.62
CA ALA A 231 20.19 -7.49 -16.29
C ALA A 231 19.55 -6.35 -15.49
N SER A 232 20.16 -5.17 -15.53
CA SER A 232 19.63 -3.96 -14.87
C SER A 232 18.29 -3.55 -15.46
N PHE A 233 18.14 -3.55 -16.79
CA PHE A 233 16.87 -3.26 -17.47
C PHE A 233 15.77 -4.24 -17.05
N LEU A 234 16.04 -5.54 -17.10
CA LEU A 234 15.09 -6.58 -16.67
C LEU A 234 14.73 -6.44 -15.19
N HIS A 235 15.69 -6.08 -14.33
CA HIS A 235 15.42 -5.80 -12.92
C HIS A 235 14.50 -4.59 -12.75
N GLN A 236 14.77 -3.48 -13.43
CA GLN A 236 13.94 -2.27 -13.39
C GLN A 236 12.51 -2.56 -13.87
N MET A 237 12.35 -3.29 -14.97
CA MET A 237 11.06 -3.76 -15.45
C MET A 237 10.35 -4.63 -14.40
N ASN A 238 11.07 -5.56 -13.76
CA ASN A 238 10.48 -6.37 -12.69
C ASN A 238 10.07 -5.55 -11.47
N CYS A 239 10.80 -4.50 -11.13
CA CYS A 239 10.43 -3.61 -10.04
C CYS A 239 9.24 -2.72 -10.40
N ARG A 240 9.12 -2.30 -11.66
CA ARG A 240 8.11 -1.35 -12.16
C ARG A 240 6.72 -1.95 -12.39
N PHE A 241 6.62 -3.24 -12.69
CA PHE A 241 5.37 -3.89 -13.09
C PHE A 241 4.73 -4.64 -11.90
N SER A 242 3.40 -4.58 -11.78
CA SER A 242 2.63 -5.41 -10.85
C SER A 242 2.72 -6.88 -11.26
N ARG A 243 2.20 -7.78 -10.42
CA ARG A 243 2.15 -9.21 -10.74
C ARG A 243 1.34 -9.46 -12.01
N GLU A 244 0.19 -8.81 -12.14
CA GLU A 244 -0.73 -8.94 -13.26
C GLU A 244 -0.11 -8.36 -14.53
N GLU A 245 0.49 -7.17 -14.45
CA GLU A 245 1.17 -6.56 -15.59
C GLU A 245 2.37 -7.40 -16.05
N LYS A 246 3.11 -8.06 -15.14
CA LYS A 246 4.17 -9.02 -15.51
C LYS A 246 3.63 -10.24 -16.26
N ILE A 247 2.44 -10.71 -15.90
CA ILE A 247 1.78 -11.82 -16.62
C ILE A 247 1.39 -11.33 -18.02
N MET A 248 0.80 -10.14 -18.14
CA MET A 248 0.44 -9.53 -19.43
C MET A 248 1.67 -9.30 -20.32
N LEU A 249 2.77 -8.83 -19.73
CA LEU A 249 4.04 -8.60 -20.40
C LEU A 249 4.59 -9.90 -20.99
N LYS A 250 4.62 -10.99 -20.19
CA LYS A 250 5.11 -12.31 -20.64
C LYS A 250 4.22 -12.96 -21.69
N ALA A 251 2.92 -12.70 -21.66
CA ALA A 251 1.94 -13.26 -22.57
C ALA A 251 1.76 -12.43 -23.86
N GLY A 252 2.44 -11.28 -23.99
CA GLY A 252 2.28 -10.39 -25.14
C GLY A 252 0.88 -9.73 -25.23
N ASN A 253 0.17 -9.56 -24.11
CA ASN A 253 -1.19 -9.02 -24.12
C ASN A 253 -1.21 -7.49 -24.11
N CYS A 254 -0.96 -6.88 -25.28
CA CYS A 254 -0.87 -5.42 -25.42
C CYS A 254 -2.13 -4.68 -24.97
N LYS A 255 -3.34 -5.21 -25.27
CA LYS A 255 -4.60 -4.56 -24.94
C LYS A 255 -4.81 -4.44 -23.43
N MET A 256 -4.58 -5.54 -22.71
CA MET A 256 -4.72 -5.55 -21.24
C MET A 256 -3.64 -4.70 -20.57
N LEU A 257 -2.40 -4.77 -21.08
CA LEU A 257 -1.30 -3.97 -20.53
C LEU A 257 -1.54 -2.47 -20.73
N ALA A 258 -1.97 -2.06 -21.92
CA ALA A 258 -2.33 -0.68 -22.24
C ALA A 258 -3.40 -0.14 -21.29
N GLY A 259 -4.45 -0.93 -21.04
CA GLY A 259 -5.50 -0.59 -20.08
C GLY A 259 -5.00 -0.47 -18.64
N SER A 260 -4.15 -1.41 -18.19
CA SER A 260 -3.59 -1.38 -16.83
C SER A 260 -2.68 -0.19 -16.58
N MET A 261 -1.87 0.18 -17.57
CA MET A 261 -0.88 1.25 -17.46
C MET A 261 -1.41 2.63 -17.86
N GLU A 262 -2.65 2.71 -18.39
CA GLU A 262 -3.26 3.94 -18.93
C GLU A 262 -2.40 4.55 -20.07
N ILE A 263 -1.94 3.69 -21.00
CA ILE A 263 -1.12 4.09 -22.15
C ILE A 263 -1.75 3.65 -23.47
N SER A 264 -1.24 4.14 -24.60
CA SER A 264 -1.67 3.68 -25.93
C SER A 264 -1.28 2.22 -26.16
N LYS A 265 -2.04 1.53 -27.02
CA LYS A 265 -1.74 0.15 -27.44
C LYS A 265 -0.35 0.05 -28.07
N GLU A 266 0.02 1.02 -28.91
CA GLU A 266 1.33 1.12 -29.55
C GLU A 266 2.47 1.21 -28.53
N LYS A 267 2.31 2.03 -27.48
CA LYS A 267 3.30 2.13 -26.41
C LYS A 267 3.42 0.83 -25.61
N ALA A 268 2.30 0.16 -25.35
CA ALA A 268 2.30 -1.15 -24.69
C ALA A 268 2.98 -2.23 -25.55
N GLU A 269 2.77 -2.19 -26.86
CA GLU A 269 3.42 -3.08 -27.83
C GLU A 269 4.93 -2.86 -27.88
N ASN A 270 5.38 -1.61 -27.93
CA ASN A 270 6.81 -1.27 -27.82
C ASN A 270 7.43 -1.83 -26.53
N ILE A 271 6.76 -1.62 -25.38
CA ILE A 271 7.20 -2.16 -24.07
C ILE A 271 7.35 -3.68 -24.09
N ILE A 272 6.38 -4.38 -24.66
CA ILE A 272 6.37 -5.85 -24.75
C ILE A 272 7.51 -6.32 -25.66
N ASN A 273 7.64 -5.75 -26.86
CA ASN A 273 8.64 -6.15 -27.83
C ASN A 273 10.05 -5.93 -27.28
N THR A 274 10.35 -4.73 -26.77
CA THR A 274 11.66 -4.46 -26.14
C THR A 274 11.95 -5.40 -24.97
N PHE A 275 10.95 -5.71 -24.13
CA PHE A 275 11.13 -6.67 -23.05
C PHE A 275 11.51 -8.07 -23.56
N HIS A 276 10.85 -8.55 -24.60
CA HIS A 276 11.16 -9.85 -25.20
C HIS A 276 12.53 -9.84 -25.88
N ASP A 277 12.86 -8.82 -26.66
CA ASP A 277 14.16 -8.71 -27.33
C ASP A 277 15.32 -8.65 -26.33
N VAL A 278 15.20 -7.85 -25.27
CA VAL A 278 16.19 -7.79 -24.18
C VAL A 278 16.32 -9.12 -23.46
N LYS A 279 15.19 -9.76 -23.17
CA LYS A 279 15.17 -11.05 -22.47
C LYS A 279 15.84 -12.13 -23.32
N ASP A 280 15.50 -12.21 -24.59
CA ASP A 280 16.09 -13.16 -25.54
C ASP A 280 17.59 -12.90 -25.69
N LEU A 281 18.01 -11.63 -25.86
CA LEU A 281 19.43 -11.29 -25.95
C LEU A 281 20.18 -11.71 -24.67
N TYR A 282 19.64 -11.39 -23.49
CA TYR A 282 20.26 -11.70 -22.20
C TYR A 282 20.50 -13.20 -21.98
N TYR A 283 19.53 -14.05 -22.34
CA TYR A 283 19.66 -15.50 -22.16
C TYR A 283 20.55 -16.18 -23.21
N ASN A 284 20.84 -15.52 -24.32
CA ASN A 284 21.75 -16.03 -25.35
C ASN A 284 23.21 -15.63 -25.13
N ILE A 285 23.52 -14.79 -24.13
CA ILE A 285 24.92 -14.46 -23.78
C ILE A 285 25.58 -15.69 -23.15
N PRO A 286 26.71 -16.18 -23.69
CA PRO A 286 27.43 -17.30 -23.10
C PRO A 286 27.75 -17.05 -21.61
N ILE A 287 27.58 -18.08 -20.78
CA ILE A 287 28.08 -18.05 -19.40
C ILE A 287 29.59 -18.18 -19.49
N ASP A 288 30.33 -17.27 -18.85
CA ASP A 288 31.78 -17.38 -18.68
C ASP A 288 32.12 -18.78 -18.17
N LYS A 289 32.66 -19.61 -19.06
CA LYS A 289 33.35 -20.83 -18.67
C LYS A 289 34.77 -20.40 -18.35
N THR A 290 35.02 -19.87 -17.17
CA THR A 290 36.41 -19.83 -16.68
C THR A 290 36.82 -21.28 -16.42
N PRO A 291 37.79 -21.85 -17.15
CA PRO A 291 38.34 -23.14 -16.76
C PRO A 291 39.14 -22.90 -15.47
N TYR A 292 38.67 -23.48 -14.36
CA TYR A 292 39.54 -23.71 -13.21
C TYR A 292 40.69 -24.62 -13.68
N LYS A 293 41.81 -24.01 -14.06
CA LYS A 293 43.07 -24.71 -14.27
C LYS A 293 43.57 -25.11 -12.88
N ILE A 294 43.23 -26.31 -12.43
CA ILE A 294 43.93 -26.94 -11.32
C ILE A 294 45.29 -27.36 -11.88
N GLU A 295 46.31 -26.54 -11.65
CA GLU A 295 47.69 -26.97 -11.80
C GLU A 295 47.97 -27.98 -10.69
N ILE A 296 47.89 -29.26 -11.04
CA ILE A 296 48.42 -30.34 -10.22
C ILE A 296 49.92 -30.37 -10.46
N SER A 297 50.68 -29.73 -9.57
CA SER A 297 52.12 -29.87 -9.49
C SER A 297 52.45 -31.32 -9.15
N GLN A 298 52.90 -32.10 -10.13
CA GLN A 298 53.54 -33.38 -9.86
C GLN A 298 54.96 -33.10 -9.36
N THR A 299 55.18 -33.21 -8.06
CA THR A 299 56.52 -33.36 -7.49
C THR A 299 56.98 -34.80 -7.72
N SER A 300 58.04 -34.95 -8.52
CA SER A 300 58.90 -36.14 -8.53
C SER A 300 59.88 -36.11 -7.37
#